data_AF-A0A520R3S2-F1
#
_entry.id   AF-A0A520R3S2-F1
#
_cell.length_a   1.000
_cell.length_b   1.000
_cell.length_c   1.000
_cell.angle_alpha   90.00
_cell.angle_beta   90.00
_cell.angle_gamma   90.00
#
_symmetry.space_group_name_H-M   'P 1'
#
loop_
_entity.id
_entity.type
_entity.pdbx_description
1 polymer ?
#
loop_
_entity_poly.entity_id
_entity_poly.type
_entity_poly.pdbx_seq_one_letter_code
_entity_poly.pdbx_strand_id
1 'polypeptide(L)'
;MQRIPKRNITKKQVTRIVIVLVISLLTSEGPVAFSAGNNDKLSDVLSAQQERIRVIEAAAKTSVSVFAGSSGGGSGVLISPDGYALTNFHVVQPAGI
;
A
#
# COMPACT_ATOMS: atom_id res chain seq x y z
N MET A 1 37.94 22.73 53.23
CA MET A 1 38.15 22.17 51.86
C MET A 1 38.31 20.67 51.97
N GLN A 2 37.27 19.90 51.66
CA GLN A 2 37.27 18.43 51.75
C GLN A 2 37.93 17.86 50.48
N ARG A 3 39.06 17.14 50.62
CA ARG A 3 39.76 16.52 49.48
C ARG A 3 38.97 15.28 49.04
N ILE A 4 38.47 15.30 47.81
CA ILE A 4 37.83 14.14 47.18
C ILE A 4 38.90 13.03 47.02
N PRO A 5 38.66 11.80 47.51
CA PRO A 5 39.63 10.72 47.40
C PRO A 5 39.81 10.29 45.94
N LYS A 6 41.07 10.23 45.47
CA LYS A 6 41.41 9.65 44.15
C LYS A 6 41.12 8.15 44.17
N ARG A 7 40.06 7.74 43.49
CA ARG A 7 39.69 6.33 43.34
C ARG A 7 40.58 5.67 42.29
N ASN A 8 41.44 4.73 42.73
CA ASN A 8 42.33 3.99 41.84
C ASN A 8 41.53 2.94 41.05
N ILE A 9 41.40 3.15 39.73
CA ILE A 9 40.71 2.23 38.83
C ILE A 9 41.66 1.08 38.49
N THR A 10 41.22 -0.17 38.69
CA THR A 10 42.02 -1.37 38.39
C THR A 10 42.00 -1.72 36.90
N LYS A 11 43.03 -2.42 36.39
CA LYS A 11 43.09 -2.87 34.98
C LYS A 11 41.83 -3.66 34.57
N LYS A 12 41.32 -4.52 35.46
CA LYS A 12 40.07 -5.28 35.25
C LYS A 12 38.84 -4.38 35.10
N GLN A 13 38.78 -3.26 35.82
CA GLN A 13 37.69 -2.27 35.69
C GLN A 13 37.81 -1.51 34.37
N VAL A 14 39.01 -1.14 33.94
CA VAL A 14 39.23 -0.54 32.62
C VAL A 14 38.80 -1.49 31.51
N THR A 15 39.20 -2.77 31.57
CA THR A 15 38.79 -3.78 30.59
C THR A 15 37.28 -3.94 30.53
N ARG A 16 36.59 -3.97 31.69
CA ARG A 16 35.12 -4.04 31.73
C ARG A 16 34.46 -2.80 31.14
N ILE A 17 34.96 -1.61 31.45
CA ILE A 17 34.44 -0.35 30.89
C ILE A 17 34.63 -0.31 29.38
N VAL A 18 35.79 -0.75 28.88
CA VAL A 18 36.07 -0.84 27.44
C VAL A 18 35.14 -1.84 26.76
N ILE A 19 34.93 -3.02 27.35
CA ILE A 19 34.00 -4.02 26.81
C ILE A 19 32.57 -3.46 26.74
N VAL A 20 32.11 -2.78 27.79
CA VAL A 20 30.77 -2.17 27.81
C VAL A 20 30.64 -1.07 26.75
N LEU A 21 31.67 -0.23 26.58
CA LEU A 21 31.71 0.80 25.54
C LEU A 21 31.71 0.20 24.12
N VAL A 22 32.49 -0.86 23.90
CA VAL A 22 32.58 -1.55 22.61
C VAL A 22 31.25 -2.23 22.26
N ILE A 23 30.63 -2.93 23.21
CA ILE A 23 29.31 -3.54 23.01
C ILE A 23 28.26 -2.46 22.72
N SER A 24 28.27 -1.34 23.47
CA SER A 24 27.33 -0.25 23.25
C SER A 24 27.51 0.45 21.89
N LEU A 25 28.74 0.45 21.33
CA LEU A 25 29.02 0.94 19.98
C LEU A 25 28.53 -0.04 18.89
N LEU A 26 28.73 -1.35 19.13
CA LEU A 26 28.35 -2.42 18.20
C LEU A 26 26.84 -2.68 18.13
N THR A 27 26.06 -2.23 19.12
CA THR A 27 24.59 -2.31 19.11
C THR A 27 23.91 -1.11 18.45
N SER A 28 24.65 -0.24 17.76
CA SER A 28 24.09 0.92 17.04
C SER A 28 23.62 0.61 15.61
N GLU A 29 23.30 -0.65 15.33
CA GLU A 29 22.61 -1.03 14.10
C GLU A 29 21.19 -0.44 14.15
N GLY A 30 21.02 0.75 13.58
CA GLY A 30 19.70 1.33 13.33
C GLY A 30 18.85 0.39 12.47
N PRO A 31 17.53 0.59 12.40
CA PRO A 31 16.69 -0.21 11.51
C PRO A 31 17.28 -0.13 10.10
N VAL A 32 17.64 -1.29 9.55
CA VAL A 32 18.09 -1.42 8.17
C VAL A 32 16.97 -0.88 7.31
N ALA A 33 17.14 0.33 6.78
CA ALA A 33 16.18 0.92 5.88
C ALA A 33 16.15 0.03 4.63
N PHE A 34 15.07 -0.73 4.48
CA PHE A 34 14.76 -1.35 3.20
C PHE A 34 14.57 -0.20 2.22
N SER A 35 15.59 0.09 1.42
CA SER A 35 15.46 1.01 0.30
C SER A 35 14.55 0.31 -0.70
N ALA A 36 13.27 0.71 -0.74
CA ALA A 36 12.42 0.40 -1.87
C ALA A 36 13.19 0.89 -3.12
N GLY A 37 13.69 -0.05 -3.93
CA GLY A 37 14.58 0.26 -5.05
C GLY A 37 14.00 1.34 -5.96
N ASN A 38 14.88 2.07 -6.68
CA ASN A 38 14.61 3.23 -7.53
C ASN A 38 13.11 3.55 -7.74
N ASN A 39 12.60 4.51 -6.98
CA ASN A 39 11.22 5.01 -7.04
C ASN A 39 10.93 5.87 -8.29
N ASP A 40 11.79 5.81 -9.32
CA ASP A 40 11.71 6.64 -10.54
C ASP A 40 10.37 6.49 -11.28
N LYS A 41 9.62 5.41 -11.01
CA LYS A 41 8.31 5.11 -11.62
C LYS A 41 7.13 5.31 -10.67
N LEU A 42 7.36 5.68 -9.41
CA LEU A 42 6.29 5.81 -8.42
C LEU A 42 5.28 6.88 -8.84
N SER A 43 5.75 8.01 -9.36
CA SER A 43 4.90 9.09 -9.90
C SER A 43 4.02 8.60 -11.04
N ASP A 44 4.55 7.77 -11.93
CA ASP A 44 3.84 7.26 -13.10
C ASP A 44 2.73 6.30 -12.67
N VAL A 45 3.02 5.43 -11.70
CA VAL A 45 2.03 4.52 -11.12
C VAL A 45 0.90 5.29 -10.46
N LEU A 46 1.22 6.28 -9.61
CA LEU A 46 0.21 7.11 -8.94
C LEU A 46 -0.64 7.88 -9.96
N SER A 47 -0.02 8.41 -11.02
CA SER A 47 -0.72 9.11 -12.10
C SER A 47 -1.68 8.18 -12.85
N ALA A 48 -1.23 6.96 -13.17
CA ALA A 48 -2.07 5.95 -13.82
C ALA A 48 -3.22 5.46 -12.92
N GLN A 49 -3.00 5.37 -11.61
CA GLN A 49 -4.05 5.07 -10.65
C GLN A 49 -5.10 6.19 -10.60
N GLN A 50 -4.67 7.45 -10.52
CA GLN A 50 -5.59 8.58 -10.49
C GLN A 50 -6.40 8.68 -11.79
N GLU A 51 -5.78 8.41 -12.93
CA GLU A 51 -6.48 8.36 -14.21
C GLU A 51 -7.55 7.26 -14.24
N ARG A 52 -7.22 6.06 -13.75
CA ARG A 52 -8.19 4.96 -13.66
C ARG A 52 -9.38 5.32 -12.78
N ILE A 53 -9.15 5.99 -11.65
CA ILE A 53 -10.22 6.45 -10.76
C ILE A 53 -11.14 7.41 -11.51
N ARG A 54 -10.59 8.43 -12.17
CA ARG A 54 -11.38 9.40 -12.95
C ARG A 54 -12.21 8.73 -14.04
N VAL A 55 -11.63 7.80 -14.79
CA VAL A 55 -12.32 7.09 -15.87
C VAL A 55 -13.46 6.23 -15.31
N ILE A 56 -13.23 5.52 -14.22
CA ILE A 56 -14.27 4.70 -13.57
C ILE A 56 -15.40 5.58 -13.05
N GLU A 57 -15.10 6.70 -12.39
CA GLU A 57 -16.12 7.64 -11.90
C GLU A 57 -16.99 8.19 -13.03
N ALA A 58 -16.40 8.47 -14.19
CA ALA A 58 -17.15 8.91 -15.37
C ALA A 58 -18.02 7.78 -15.95
N ALA A 59 -17.43 6.60 -16.18
CA ALA A 59 -18.10 5.46 -16.82
C ALA A 59 -19.21 4.85 -15.94
N ALA A 60 -19.05 4.89 -14.60
CA ALA A 60 -20.02 4.36 -13.67
C ALA A 60 -21.40 5.04 -13.78
N LYS A 61 -21.45 6.31 -14.21
CA LYS A 61 -22.70 7.08 -14.35
C LYS A 61 -23.67 6.49 -15.38
N THR A 62 -23.14 5.81 -16.40
CA THR A 62 -23.94 5.20 -17.47
C THR A 62 -24.01 3.67 -17.35
N SER A 63 -23.28 3.08 -16.39
CA SER A 63 -23.32 1.64 -16.13
C SER A 63 -24.60 1.29 -15.38
N VAL A 64 -25.31 0.27 -15.84
CA VAL A 64 -26.57 -0.20 -15.24
C VAL A 64 -26.49 -1.69 -14.89
N SER A 65 -27.16 -2.08 -13.81
CA SER A 65 -27.38 -3.50 -13.50
C SER A 65 -28.64 -3.99 -14.24
N VAL A 66 -28.52 -5.14 -14.88
CA VAL A 66 -29.59 -5.74 -15.70
C VAL A 66 -30.01 -7.07 -15.08
N PHE A 67 -31.30 -7.20 -14.79
CA PHE A 67 -31.93 -8.39 -14.24
C PHE A 67 -33.18 -8.74 -15.07
N ALA A 68 -33.10 -9.80 -15.87
CA ALA A 68 -34.15 -10.18 -16.82
C ALA A 68 -35.03 -11.36 -16.37
N GLY A 69 -34.80 -11.93 -15.19
CA GLY A 69 -35.53 -13.08 -14.67
C GLY A 69 -35.38 -13.27 -13.16
N SER A 70 -35.76 -14.43 -12.65
CA SER A 70 -35.70 -14.76 -11.21
C SER A 70 -34.31 -15.17 -10.71
N SER A 71 -33.37 -15.45 -11.61
CA SER A 71 -31.99 -15.82 -11.27
C SER A 71 -31.01 -15.32 -12.35
N GLY A 72 -29.79 -14.99 -11.94
CA GLY A 72 -28.77 -14.39 -12.79
C GLY A 72 -28.83 -12.85 -12.86
N GLY A 73 -27.96 -12.27 -13.67
CA GLY A 73 -27.87 -10.83 -13.88
C GLY A 73 -26.58 -10.45 -14.59
N GLY A 74 -26.48 -9.19 -15.00
CA GLY A 74 -25.29 -8.68 -15.66
C GLY A 74 -25.25 -7.15 -15.68
N SER A 75 -24.30 -6.62 -16.44
CA SER A 75 -24.14 -5.19 -16.62
C SER A 75 -24.60 -4.77 -18.01
N GLY A 76 -25.07 -3.54 -18.11
CA GLY A 76 -25.31 -2.85 -19.37
C GLY A 76 -24.78 -1.42 -19.31
N VAL A 77 -24.86 -0.71 -20.43
CA VAL A 77 -24.45 0.69 -20.54
C VAL A 77 -25.55 1.49 -21.24
N LEU A 78 -25.97 2.61 -20.67
CA LEU A 78 -26.85 3.57 -21.34
C LEU A 78 -26.13 4.18 -22.54
N ILE A 79 -26.76 4.08 -23.72
CA ILE A 79 -26.19 4.57 -24.98
C ILE A 79 -26.91 5.81 -25.52
N SER A 80 -28.07 6.16 -24.94
CA SER A 80 -28.86 7.31 -25.36
C SER A 80 -29.69 7.92 -24.21
N PRO A 81 -30.05 9.22 -24.27
CA PRO A 81 -30.78 9.91 -23.21
C PRO A 81 -32.22 9.45 -22.98
N ASP A 82 -32.84 8.81 -23.97
CA ASP A 82 -34.19 8.22 -23.90
C ASP A 82 -34.21 6.85 -23.21
N GLY A 83 -33.06 6.36 -22.73
CA GLY A 83 -32.98 5.23 -21.81
C GLY A 83 -32.66 3.89 -22.46
N TYR A 84 -32.24 3.84 -23.73
CA TYR A 84 -31.76 2.58 -24.30
C TYR A 84 -30.41 2.17 -23.66
N ALA A 85 -30.35 0.90 -23.26
CA ALA A 85 -29.16 0.28 -22.70
C ALA A 85 -28.65 -0.86 -23.60
N LEU A 86 -27.33 -0.94 -23.77
CA LEU A 86 -26.66 -2.03 -24.45
C LEU A 86 -26.13 -3.05 -23.43
N THR A 87 -26.41 -4.32 -23.64
CA THR A 87 -25.88 -5.44 -22.85
C THR A 87 -25.66 -6.67 -23.75
N ASN A 88 -24.99 -7.69 -23.22
CA ASN A 88 -24.81 -8.95 -23.93
C ASN A 88 -26.14 -9.72 -23.99
N PHE A 89 -26.39 -10.44 -25.09
CA PHE A 89 -27.61 -11.23 -25.27
C PHE A 89 -27.84 -12.25 -24.14
N HIS A 90 -26.77 -12.94 -23.70
CA HIS A 90 -26.87 -13.95 -22.65
C HIS A 90 -27.29 -13.40 -21.28
N VAL A 91 -27.21 -12.08 -21.08
CA VAL A 91 -27.65 -11.43 -19.83
C VAL A 91 -29.18 -11.34 -19.79
N VAL A 92 -29.83 -11.08 -20.93
CA VAL A 92 -31.29 -10.96 -21.01
C VAL A 92 -31.97 -12.27 -21.41
N GLN A 93 -31.26 -13.15 -22.10
CA GLN A 93 -31.72 -14.49 -22.48
C GLN A 93 -30.60 -15.50 -22.18
N PRO A 94 -30.50 -15.99 -20.94
CA PRO A 94 -29.50 -16.99 -20.59
C PRO A 94 -29.72 -18.28 -21.39
N ALA A 95 -28.62 -18.89 -21.87
CA ALA A 95 -28.68 -20.15 -22.60
C ALA A 95 -28.66 -21.33 -21.61
N GLY A 96 -29.57 -22.29 -21.78
CA GLY A 96 -29.57 -23.54 -21.02
C GLY A 96 -30.35 -23.52 -19.70
N ILE A 97 -31.19 -22.49 -19.50
CA ILE A 97 -32.33 -22.51 -18.57
C ILE A 97 -33.63 -22.83 -19.30
#